data_AF-A0A8H5JQT8-F1
#
_entry.id   AF-A0A8H5JQT8-F1
#
_cell.length_a   1.000
_cell.length_b   1.000
_cell.length_c   1.000
_cell.angle_alpha   90.00
_cell.angle_beta   90.00
_cell.angle_gamma   90.00
#
_symmetry.space_group_name_H-M   'P 1'
#
loop_
_entity.id
_entity.type
_entity.pdbx_description
1 polymer ?
#
loop_
_entity_poly.entity_id
_entity_poly.type
_entity_poly.pdbx_seq_one_letter_code
_entity_poly.pdbx_strand_id
1 'polypeptide(L)'
;MDVLDKGDLAHVQALLLAGDYAHSSEHPIRCYNTVGLACRIAVGLGLHTDKHADQRSAMENEVRRRVWYGCVHLEMAVCMTLGRPPVLQVTEGVCVPAAVDDEFICPDNTSCRQPEGIVSQNLFVVENIRLAKILGKILSSIYWPSPSSDFSALVRLDGLLEDFKGSLVSDLRWWGVDKAKQQGARGHILRRQTNVLHARFLHLRVLLYRPSFSSFCAAARRPRQRRGAGSGLDEAGIDASTLQDVFQAQCATTCVQVAYELSASLRAASEVEATGAWWFRFFYLMTCGGIIILAECAQAGGSTHFNQQQLDATWENTTVLLRDIGRENGRARGYLDHLVLLKDQARSAHFSMRNSVVPSRASSPRPPASPVGESRDGPAAQATEGQPEPGDFMASLFHDNWDWSLDGGMPTYGGLGFGDEFIFPLPGGLA
;
A
#
# COMPACT_ATOMS: atom_id res chain seq x y z
N MET A 1 -31.85 -10.75 5.87
CA MET A 1 -32.65 -9.57 5.52
C MET A 1 -32.79 -8.66 6.74
N ASP A 2 -33.09 -9.19 7.93
CA ASP A 2 -33.23 -8.41 9.18
C ASP A 2 -32.08 -7.43 9.50
N VAL A 3 -30.81 -7.78 9.22
CA VAL A 3 -29.65 -6.87 9.40
C VAL A 3 -29.75 -5.60 8.54
N LEU A 4 -30.40 -5.69 7.38
CA LEU A 4 -30.60 -4.57 6.45
C LEU A 4 -31.80 -3.70 6.86
N ASP A 5 -32.75 -4.26 7.63
CA ASP A 5 -33.97 -3.58 8.05
C ASP A 5 -33.82 -2.91 9.43
N LYS A 6 -33.03 -3.51 10.33
CA LYS A 6 -32.71 -2.98 11.67
C LYS A 6 -31.26 -3.31 12.03
N GLY A 7 -30.35 -2.38 11.77
CA GLY A 7 -28.98 -2.47 12.26
C GLY A 7 -28.86 -1.95 13.69
N ASP A 8 -28.26 -2.73 14.59
CA ASP A 8 -27.83 -2.28 15.91
C ASP A 8 -26.29 -2.32 16.03
N LEU A 9 -25.77 -1.94 17.20
CA LEU A 9 -24.33 -1.89 17.44
C LEU A 9 -23.64 -3.26 17.30
N ALA A 10 -24.32 -4.34 17.71
CA ALA A 10 -23.79 -5.70 17.64
C ALA A 10 -23.66 -6.16 16.19
N HIS A 11 -24.60 -5.78 15.32
CA HIS A 11 -24.48 -6.03 13.88
C HIS A 11 -23.24 -5.38 13.28
N VAL A 12 -22.96 -4.12 13.63
CA VAL A 12 -21.74 -3.43 13.16
C VAL A 12 -20.50 -4.17 13.63
N GLN A 13 -20.43 -4.53 14.92
CA GLN A 13 -19.31 -5.26 15.50
C GLN A 13 -19.08 -6.61 14.80
N ALA A 14 -20.15 -7.39 14.59
CA ALA A 14 -20.09 -8.67 13.91
C ALA A 14 -19.59 -8.53 12.46
N LEU A 15 -20.07 -7.52 11.73
CA LEU A 15 -19.62 -7.25 10.36
C LEU A 15 -18.15 -6.79 10.33
N LEU A 16 -17.68 -5.99 11.29
CA LEU A 16 -16.27 -5.60 11.38
C LEU A 16 -15.37 -6.81 11.63
N LEU A 17 -15.76 -7.71 12.54
CA LEU A 17 -15.02 -8.96 12.79
C LEU A 17 -15.01 -9.87 11.56
N ALA A 18 -16.16 -10.02 10.89
CA ALA A 18 -16.25 -10.78 9.64
C ALA A 18 -15.42 -10.15 8.52
N GLY A 19 -15.39 -8.81 8.45
CA GLY A 19 -14.59 -8.04 7.50
C GLY A 19 -13.09 -8.21 7.75
N ASP A 20 -12.63 -8.14 9.00
CA ASP A 20 -11.23 -8.35 9.38
C ASP A 20 -10.77 -9.78 9.08
N TYR A 21 -11.61 -10.78 9.40
CA TYR A 21 -11.36 -12.17 8.99
C TYR A 21 -11.27 -12.30 7.47
N ALA A 22 -12.23 -11.70 6.74
CA ALA A 22 -12.26 -11.74 5.29
C ALA A 22 -11.06 -11.02 4.64
N HIS A 23 -10.48 -10.02 5.30
CA HIS A 23 -9.26 -9.32 4.86
C HIS A 23 -8.07 -10.30 4.78
N SER A 24 -8.01 -11.25 5.70
CA SER A 24 -6.99 -12.32 5.70
C SER A 24 -7.33 -13.50 4.77
N SER A 25 -8.45 -13.42 4.05
CA SER A 25 -9.00 -14.49 3.22
C SER A 25 -8.91 -14.16 1.72
N GLU A 26 -9.33 -15.13 0.93
CA GLU A 26 -9.29 -15.15 -0.53
C GLU A 26 -10.43 -14.35 -1.18
N HIS A 27 -11.23 -13.66 -0.37
CA HIS A 27 -12.44 -12.99 -0.80
C HIS A 27 -12.35 -11.46 -0.59
N PRO A 28 -11.46 -10.78 -1.31
CA PRO A 28 -11.18 -9.35 -1.16
C PRO A 28 -12.42 -8.47 -1.43
N ILE A 29 -13.24 -8.84 -2.42
CA ILE A 29 -14.49 -8.15 -2.73
C ILE A 29 -15.52 -8.35 -1.61
N ARG A 30 -15.60 -9.55 -1.04
CA ARG A 30 -16.51 -9.80 0.10
C ARG A 30 -16.08 -8.97 1.30
N CYS A 31 -14.78 -8.92 1.60
CA CYS A 31 -14.22 -8.06 2.63
C CYS A 31 -14.65 -6.59 2.42
N TYR A 32 -14.42 -6.04 1.22
CA TYR A 32 -14.83 -4.67 0.87
C TYR A 32 -16.32 -4.41 1.07
N ASN A 33 -17.17 -5.29 0.57
CA ASN A 33 -18.62 -5.13 0.67
C ASN A 33 -19.11 -5.26 2.11
N THR A 34 -18.55 -6.19 2.90
CA THR A 34 -18.88 -6.38 4.32
C THR A 34 -18.47 -5.16 5.14
N VAL A 35 -17.26 -4.63 4.94
CA VAL A 35 -16.79 -3.42 5.64
C VAL A 35 -17.62 -2.20 5.23
N GLY A 36 -17.92 -2.04 3.93
CA GLY A 36 -18.77 -0.97 3.44
C GLY A 36 -20.20 -1.04 4.01
N LEU A 37 -20.75 -2.24 4.19
CA LEU A 37 -22.04 -2.43 4.88
C LEU A 37 -21.96 -2.04 6.36
N ALA A 38 -20.93 -2.47 7.08
CA ALA A 38 -20.71 -2.09 8.48
C ALA A 38 -20.66 -0.56 8.63
N CYS A 39 -19.92 0.11 7.74
CA CYS A 39 -19.79 1.57 7.73
C CYS A 39 -21.14 2.25 7.49
N ARG A 40 -21.94 1.78 6.53
CA ARG A 40 -23.28 2.34 6.27
C ARG A 40 -24.22 2.19 7.46
N ILE A 41 -24.23 1.02 8.11
CA ILE A 41 -25.05 0.79 9.31
C ILE A 41 -24.56 1.70 10.46
N ALA A 42 -23.24 1.80 10.68
CA ALA A 42 -22.67 2.68 11.70
C ALA A 42 -23.07 4.16 11.47
N VAL A 43 -23.05 4.63 10.23
CA VAL A 43 -23.51 5.97 9.88
C VAL A 43 -25.01 6.13 10.17
N GLY A 44 -25.85 5.16 9.76
CA GLY A 44 -27.29 5.17 10.02
C GLY A 44 -27.64 5.19 11.51
N LEU A 45 -26.82 4.54 12.35
CA LEU A 45 -26.92 4.57 13.81
C LEU A 45 -26.36 5.84 14.45
N GLY A 46 -25.78 6.76 13.67
CA GLY A 46 -25.21 8.02 14.18
C GLY A 46 -23.85 7.87 14.88
N LEU A 47 -23.09 6.79 14.65
CA LEU A 47 -21.77 6.59 15.28
C LEU A 47 -20.71 7.59 14.78
N HIS A 48 -20.95 8.20 13.64
CA HIS A 48 -20.09 9.20 13.00
C HIS A 48 -20.18 10.60 13.63
N THR A 49 -20.90 10.76 14.74
CA THR A 49 -21.06 12.05 15.42
C THR A 49 -21.24 11.91 16.93
N ASP A 50 -20.62 12.81 17.69
CA ASP A 50 -20.80 12.91 19.15
C ASP A 50 -21.95 13.86 19.57
N LYS A 51 -22.82 14.29 18.64
CA LYS A 51 -23.92 15.24 18.90
C LYS A 51 -24.83 14.92 20.10
N HIS A 52 -25.06 13.64 20.37
CA HIS A 52 -25.92 13.17 21.47
C HIS A 52 -25.11 12.49 22.59
N ALA A 53 -23.81 12.78 22.69
CA ALA A 53 -22.93 12.13 23.68
C ALA A 53 -23.31 12.50 25.12
N ASP A 54 -23.81 13.70 25.34
CA ASP A 54 -24.33 14.21 26.62
C ASP A 54 -25.56 13.44 27.13
N GLN A 55 -26.31 12.80 26.23
CA GLN A 55 -27.52 12.04 26.54
C GLN A 55 -27.25 10.55 26.84
N ARG A 56 -25.99 10.12 26.77
CA ARG A 56 -25.56 8.71 26.89
C ARG A 56 -24.60 8.51 28.05
N SER A 57 -24.50 7.28 28.55
CA SER A 57 -23.51 6.94 29.57
C SER A 57 -22.08 7.04 29.02
N ALA A 58 -21.10 7.21 29.91
CA ALA A 58 -19.68 7.24 29.53
C ALA A 58 -19.26 5.94 28.82
N MET A 59 -19.72 4.80 29.33
CA MET A 59 -19.51 3.49 28.72
C MET A 59 -20.09 3.41 27.31
N GLU A 60 -21.34 3.82 27.11
CA GLU A 60 -21.97 3.74 25.78
C GLU A 60 -21.21 4.62 24.77
N ASN A 61 -20.84 5.83 25.17
CA ASN A 61 -20.04 6.71 24.32
C ASN A 61 -18.69 6.09 23.94
N GLU A 62 -17.99 5.50 24.91
CA GLU A 62 -16.69 4.85 24.67
C GLU A 62 -16.83 3.67 23.68
N VAL A 63 -17.81 2.78 23.87
CA VAL A 63 -18.03 1.66 22.95
C VAL A 63 -18.39 2.16 21.55
N ARG A 64 -19.26 3.16 21.42
CA ARG A 64 -19.67 3.69 20.11
C ARG A 64 -18.52 4.35 19.37
N ARG A 65 -17.64 5.09 20.07
CA ARG A 65 -16.42 5.65 19.50
C ARG A 65 -15.48 4.56 19.02
N ARG A 66 -15.26 3.50 19.80
CA ARG A 66 -14.42 2.37 19.40
C ARG A 66 -14.95 1.67 18.16
N VAL A 67 -16.26 1.42 18.08
CA VAL A 67 -16.88 0.80 16.89
C VAL A 67 -16.75 1.72 15.68
N TRP A 68 -17.02 3.02 15.83
CA TRP A 68 -16.82 4.00 14.76
C TRP A 68 -15.40 3.98 14.21
N TYR A 69 -14.41 4.06 15.09
CA TYR A 69 -13.01 4.06 14.67
C TYR A 69 -12.52 2.70 14.17
N GLY A 70 -13.16 1.60 14.58
CA GLY A 70 -13.03 0.30 13.93
C GLY A 70 -13.48 0.33 12.47
N CYS A 71 -14.64 0.94 12.18
CA CYS A 71 -15.10 1.18 10.81
C CYS A 71 -14.09 2.02 10.02
N VAL A 72 -13.66 3.16 10.56
CA VAL A 72 -12.68 4.04 9.90
C VAL A 72 -11.39 3.29 9.61
N HIS A 73 -10.85 2.54 10.58
CA HIS A 73 -9.61 1.78 10.38
C HIS A 73 -9.74 0.72 9.27
N LEU A 74 -10.78 -0.11 9.33
CA LEU A 74 -10.97 -1.17 8.34
C LEU A 74 -11.30 -0.62 6.95
N GLU A 75 -12.10 0.44 6.84
CA GLU A 75 -12.35 1.12 5.57
C GLU A 75 -11.04 1.60 4.96
N MET A 76 -10.23 2.38 5.70
CA MET A 76 -8.95 2.87 5.18
C MET A 76 -7.99 1.73 4.82
N ALA A 77 -7.92 0.68 5.65
CA ALA A 77 -7.07 -0.47 5.40
C ALA A 77 -7.49 -1.23 4.14
N VAL A 78 -8.77 -1.55 3.98
CA VAL A 78 -9.28 -2.28 2.81
C VAL A 78 -9.15 -1.44 1.55
N CYS A 79 -9.53 -0.16 1.59
CA CYS A 79 -9.38 0.74 0.45
C CYS A 79 -7.91 0.89 0.03
N MET A 80 -6.99 1.01 0.99
CA MET A 80 -5.56 0.97 0.71
C MET A 80 -5.13 -0.35 0.07
N THR A 81 -5.49 -1.50 0.64
CA THR A 81 -5.00 -2.79 0.11
C THR A 81 -5.59 -3.13 -1.27
N LEU A 82 -6.81 -2.66 -1.56
CA LEU A 82 -7.54 -2.92 -2.81
C LEU A 82 -7.38 -1.83 -3.87
N GLY A 83 -6.65 -0.74 -3.59
CA GLY A 83 -6.54 0.39 -4.50
C GLY A 83 -7.88 1.08 -4.76
N ARG A 84 -8.70 1.28 -3.71
CA ARG A 84 -10.04 1.89 -3.80
C ARG A 84 -10.13 3.25 -3.08
N PRO A 85 -10.99 4.18 -3.54
CA PRO A 85 -11.33 5.38 -2.79
C PRO A 85 -12.07 5.02 -1.52
N PRO A 86 -11.59 5.48 -0.36
CA PRO A 86 -12.40 5.44 0.84
C PRO A 86 -13.66 6.28 0.65
N VAL A 87 -14.80 5.72 1.04
CA VAL A 87 -16.08 6.46 1.01
C VAL A 87 -16.24 7.28 2.28
N LEU A 88 -15.74 6.76 3.40
CA LEU A 88 -15.77 7.50 4.66
C LEU A 88 -14.82 8.69 4.62
N GLN A 89 -15.38 9.88 4.80
CA GLN A 89 -14.58 11.07 5.11
C GLN A 89 -14.14 11.00 6.57
N VAL A 90 -12.83 11.10 6.79
CA VAL A 90 -12.27 11.24 8.13
C VAL A 90 -12.63 12.62 8.67
N THR A 91 -13.71 12.70 9.45
CA THR A 91 -14.17 13.94 10.08
C THR A 91 -13.69 14.02 11.53
N GLU A 92 -13.56 15.25 12.06
CA GLU A 92 -13.26 15.50 13.47
C GLU A 92 -14.53 15.49 14.36
N GLY A 93 -15.64 14.94 13.85
CA GLY A 93 -16.95 14.97 14.53
C GLY A 93 -17.12 13.97 15.67
N VAL A 94 -16.12 13.13 15.93
CA VAL A 94 -16.12 12.09 16.97
C VAL A 94 -14.80 12.14 17.73
N CYS A 95 -14.86 12.25 19.06
CA CYS A 95 -13.66 12.23 19.89
C CYS A 95 -12.95 10.87 19.77
N VAL A 96 -11.60 10.90 19.74
CA VAL A 96 -10.80 9.66 19.80
C VAL A 96 -11.12 8.91 21.11
N PRO A 97 -11.26 7.57 21.10
CA PRO A 97 -11.56 6.79 22.29
C PRO A 97 -10.49 6.97 23.37
N ALA A 98 -10.85 6.74 24.63
CA ALA A 98 -9.88 6.78 25.72
C ALA A 98 -8.95 5.57 25.68
N ALA A 99 -7.67 5.78 26.03
CA ALA A 99 -6.73 4.69 26.28
C ALA A 99 -7.02 4.04 27.64
N VAL A 100 -8.13 3.31 27.72
CA VAL A 100 -8.61 2.60 28.91
C VAL A 100 -8.84 1.13 28.59
N ASP A 101 -8.42 0.23 29.46
CA ASP A 101 -8.65 -1.20 29.25
C ASP A 101 -10.11 -1.59 29.51
N ASP A 102 -10.56 -2.66 28.86
CA ASP A 102 -11.97 -3.07 28.87
C ASP A 102 -12.48 -3.41 30.27
N GLU A 103 -11.60 -3.89 31.15
CA GLU A 103 -11.90 -4.18 32.57
C GLU A 103 -12.28 -2.94 33.39
N PHE A 104 -11.95 -1.74 32.90
CA PHE A 104 -12.27 -0.46 33.54
C PHE A 104 -13.42 0.29 32.84
N ILE A 105 -14.09 -0.36 31.88
CA ILE A 105 -15.28 0.17 31.20
C ILE A 105 -16.50 -0.51 31.83
N CYS A 106 -17.18 0.19 32.74
CA CYS A 106 -18.31 -0.37 33.49
C CYS A 106 -19.55 0.54 33.40
N PRO A 107 -20.78 -0.03 33.43
CA PRO A 107 -22.02 0.74 33.39
C PRO A 107 -22.17 1.72 34.56
N ASP A 108 -21.66 1.33 35.73
CA ASP A 108 -21.85 2.05 37.00
C ASP A 108 -20.87 3.21 37.20
N ASN A 109 -19.85 3.34 36.33
CA ASN A 109 -18.83 4.37 36.44
C ASN A 109 -19.25 5.64 35.69
N THR A 110 -19.17 6.78 36.36
CA THR A 110 -19.39 8.09 35.74
C THR A 110 -18.34 8.46 34.70
N SER A 111 -17.17 7.81 34.71
CA SER A 111 -16.11 7.97 33.72
C SER A 111 -15.33 6.67 33.48
N CYS A 112 -14.97 6.39 32.23
CA CYS A 112 -14.02 5.32 31.90
C CYS A 112 -12.59 5.86 32.04
N ARG A 113 -11.84 5.44 33.07
CA ARG A 113 -10.48 5.92 33.34
C ARG A 113 -9.53 4.77 33.63
N GLN A 114 -8.36 4.82 33.01
CA GLN A 114 -7.26 3.90 33.30
C GLN A 114 -6.64 4.22 34.67
N PRO A 115 -6.38 3.22 35.53
CA PRO A 115 -5.69 3.43 36.80
C PRO A 115 -4.28 4.04 36.62
N GLU A 116 -3.87 4.85 37.59
CA GLU A 116 -2.55 5.48 37.58
C GLU A 116 -1.44 4.43 37.70
N GLY A 117 -0.37 4.61 36.91
CA GLY A 117 0.77 3.67 36.86
C GLY A 117 0.57 2.45 35.97
N ILE A 118 -0.63 2.20 35.42
CA ILE A 118 -0.90 1.07 34.53
C ILE A 118 -1.06 1.56 33.08
N VAL A 119 -0.07 1.30 32.24
CA VAL A 119 -0.12 1.62 30.80
C VAL A 119 -1.20 0.82 30.11
N SER A 120 -2.25 1.47 29.57
CA SER A 120 -3.35 0.80 28.86
C SER A 120 -2.89 0.09 27.58
N GLN A 121 -3.45 -1.08 27.29
CA GLN A 121 -3.27 -1.77 26.02
C GLN A 121 -4.02 -1.07 24.88
N ASN A 122 -5.06 -0.30 25.19
CA ASN A 122 -5.82 0.48 24.21
C ASN A 122 -5.08 1.76 23.77
N LEU A 123 -3.90 2.05 24.32
CA LEU A 123 -3.04 3.13 23.84
C LEU A 123 -2.69 2.97 22.36
N PHE A 124 -2.48 1.72 21.92
CA PHE A 124 -2.25 1.41 20.51
C PHE A 124 -3.41 1.83 19.62
N VAL A 125 -4.66 1.61 20.06
CA VAL A 125 -5.85 1.96 19.28
C VAL A 125 -5.91 3.47 19.05
N VAL A 126 -5.64 4.26 20.10
CA VAL A 126 -5.58 5.73 20.04
C VAL A 126 -4.55 6.19 19.01
N GLU A 127 -3.32 5.70 19.08
CA GLU A 127 -2.27 6.09 18.13
C GLU A 127 -2.52 5.56 16.72
N ASN A 128 -3.06 4.36 16.59
CA ASN A 128 -3.42 3.77 15.30
C ASN A 128 -4.55 4.55 14.60
N ILE A 129 -5.50 5.09 15.35
CA ILE A 129 -6.54 5.98 14.81
C ILE A 129 -5.90 7.22 14.20
N ARG A 130 -4.92 7.84 14.88
CA ARG A 130 -4.20 9.00 14.34
C ARG A 130 -3.51 8.67 13.01
N LEU A 131 -2.85 7.51 12.91
CA LEU A 131 -2.29 7.05 11.63
C LEU A 131 -3.38 6.77 10.58
N ALA A 132 -4.49 6.13 10.94
CA ALA A 132 -5.58 5.87 9.99
C ALA A 132 -6.17 7.17 9.43
N LYS A 133 -6.26 8.24 10.24
CA LYS A 133 -6.66 9.58 9.78
C LYS A 133 -5.68 10.12 8.74
N ILE A 134 -4.36 9.95 8.96
CA ILE A 134 -3.33 10.37 8.00
C ILE A 134 -3.40 9.52 6.72
N LEU A 135 -3.59 8.20 6.83
CA LEU A 135 -3.79 7.31 5.69
C LEU A 135 -4.96 7.78 4.82
N GLY A 136 -6.10 8.11 5.42
CA GLY A 136 -7.25 8.64 4.67
C GLY A 136 -6.91 9.91 3.89
N LYS A 137 -6.11 10.82 4.48
CA LYS A 137 -5.63 12.03 3.80
C LYS A 137 -4.64 11.73 2.67
N ILE A 138 -3.76 10.74 2.84
CA ILE A 138 -2.85 10.28 1.78
C ILE A 138 -3.68 9.74 0.61
N LEU A 139 -4.61 8.81 0.87
CA LEU A 139 -5.44 8.21 -0.18
C LEU A 139 -6.22 9.28 -0.96
N SER A 140 -6.82 10.25 -0.27
CA SER A 140 -7.62 11.30 -0.91
C SER A 140 -6.80 12.38 -1.62
N SER A 141 -5.58 12.68 -1.16
CA SER A 141 -4.77 13.79 -1.70
C SER A 141 -3.65 13.34 -2.65
N ILE A 142 -3.29 12.06 -2.66
CA ILE A 142 -2.16 11.54 -3.45
C ILE A 142 -2.61 10.55 -4.51
N TYR A 143 -3.60 9.70 -4.21
CA TYR A 143 -4.00 8.60 -5.11
C TYR A 143 -5.26 8.90 -5.93
N TRP A 144 -6.18 9.73 -5.44
CA TRP A 144 -7.43 10.07 -6.16
C TRP A 144 -7.56 11.43 -6.85
N PRO A 145 -6.69 12.43 -6.65
CA PRO A 145 -6.73 13.62 -7.48
C PRO A 145 -6.29 13.34 -8.93
N SER A 146 -6.82 14.14 -9.86
CA SER A 146 -6.42 14.22 -11.29
C SER A 146 -4.96 14.72 -11.44
N PRO A 147 -4.24 14.46 -12.56
CA PRO A 147 -2.80 14.24 -12.58
C PRO A 147 -2.02 15.56 -12.48
N SER A 148 -1.70 15.95 -11.26
CA SER A 148 -0.53 16.77 -11.00
C SER A 148 0.14 16.23 -9.74
N SER A 149 1.46 16.06 -9.80
CA SER A 149 2.27 15.79 -8.62
C SER A 149 2.12 16.98 -7.68
N ASP A 150 1.16 16.92 -6.76
CA ASP A 150 0.94 17.98 -5.78
C ASP A 150 2.01 17.89 -4.69
N PHE A 151 3.14 18.57 -4.96
CA PHE A 151 4.23 18.71 -3.99
C PHE A 151 3.77 19.30 -2.67
N SER A 152 2.82 20.23 -2.73
CA SER A 152 2.29 20.87 -1.53
C SER A 152 1.56 19.83 -0.66
N ALA A 153 0.73 18.98 -1.28
CA ALA A 153 0.09 17.88 -0.56
C ALA A 153 1.11 16.90 0.02
N LEU A 154 2.14 16.52 -0.75
CA LEU A 154 3.17 15.59 -0.28
C LEU A 154 3.91 16.15 0.94
N VAL A 155 4.44 17.38 0.84
CA VAL A 155 5.18 18.04 1.94
C VAL A 155 4.30 18.22 3.17
N ARG A 156 3.04 18.63 3.00
CA ARG A 156 2.09 18.77 4.10
C ARG A 156 1.81 17.44 4.80
N LEU A 157 1.64 16.36 4.04
CA LEU A 157 1.38 15.03 4.60
C LEU A 157 2.61 14.43 5.28
N ASP A 158 3.80 14.68 4.74
CA ASP A 158 5.06 14.30 5.39
C ASP A 158 5.24 15.02 6.72
N GLY A 159 4.93 16.33 6.76
CA GLY A 159 4.88 17.10 8.01
C GLY A 159 3.93 16.50 9.05
N LEU A 160 2.73 16.05 8.64
CA LEU A 160 1.79 15.38 9.55
C LEU A 160 2.32 14.04 10.09
N LEU A 161 3.10 13.30 9.29
CA LEU A 161 3.75 12.06 9.71
C LEU A 161 4.88 12.35 10.71
N GLU A 162 5.72 13.36 10.45
CA GLU A 162 6.77 13.76 11.39
C GLU A 162 6.20 14.34 12.69
N ASP A 163 5.11 15.11 12.63
CA ASP A 163 4.37 15.57 13.82
C ASP A 163 3.82 14.39 14.63
N PHE A 164 3.24 13.39 13.96
CA PHE A 164 2.78 12.16 14.61
C PHE A 164 3.93 11.45 15.33
N LYS A 165 5.07 11.28 14.66
CA LYS A 165 6.27 10.69 15.26
C LYS A 165 6.77 11.52 16.44
N GLY A 166 6.89 12.84 16.31
CA GLY A 166 7.38 13.73 17.37
C GLY A 166 6.49 13.76 18.62
N SER A 167 5.18 13.59 18.44
CA SER A 167 4.17 13.62 19.51
C SER A 167 3.76 12.23 20.02
N LEU A 168 4.48 11.18 19.64
CA LEU A 168 4.16 9.82 20.05
C LEU A 168 4.41 9.62 21.55
N VAL A 169 3.45 8.96 22.21
CA VAL A 169 3.49 8.59 23.62
C VAL A 169 4.67 7.67 23.94
N SER A 170 5.32 7.88 25.10
CA SER A 170 6.57 7.23 25.48
C SER A 170 6.52 5.71 25.42
N ASP A 171 5.39 5.11 25.80
CA ASP A 171 5.24 3.67 25.93
C ASP A 171 5.08 2.95 24.58
N LEU A 172 4.82 3.70 23.49
CA LEU A 172 4.76 3.18 22.12
C LEU A 172 5.87 3.73 21.22
N ARG A 173 6.86 4.43 21.78
CA ARG A 173 8.03 4.89 21.01
C ARG A 173 8.87 3.70 20.57
N TRP A 174 9.16 3.64 19.28
CA TRP A 174 10.01 2.62 18.67
C TRP A 174 11.50 3.00 18.63
N TRP A 175 11.87 4.18 19.14
CA TRP A 175 13.26 4.59 19.38
C TRP A 175 13.51 4.76 20.88
N GLY A 176 14.76 4.58 21.31
CA GLY A 176 15.13 4.71 22.72
C GLY A 176 14.34 3.77 23.64
N VAL A 177 14.04 2.56 23.15
CA VAL A 177 13.15 1.61 23.82
C VAL A 177 13.72 1.21 25.18
N ASP A 178 12.95 1.45 26.23
CA ASP A 178 13.26 0.96 27.57
C ASP A 178 12.87 -0.52 27.69
N LYS A 179 13.86 -1.40 27.56
CA LYS A 179 13.67 -2.85 27.64
C LYS A 179 13.12 -3.30 29.00
N ALA A 180 13.28 -2.51 30.07
CA ALA A 180 12.75 -2.87 31.39
C ALA A 180 11.22 -2.78 31.41
N LYS A 181 10.62 -1.82 30.69
CA LYS A 181 9.16 -1.63 30.59
C LYS A 181 8.45 -2.69 29.74
N GLN A 182 9.20 -3.45 28.95
CA GLN A 182 8.66 -4.45 28.03
C GLN A 182 8.75 -5.89 28.56
N GLN A 183 8.96 -6.06 29.87
CA GLN A 183 9.00 -7.38 30.50
C GLN A 183 7.59 -7.90 30.83
N GLY A 184 7.45 -9.23 30.86
CA GLY A 184 6.18 -9.91 31.13
C GLY A 184 5.17 -9.89 29.97
N ALA A 185 3.99 -10.48 30.21
CA ALA A 185 2.97 -10.64 29.17
C ALA A 185 2.48 -9.30 28.60
N ARG A 186 2.24 -8.31 29.47
CA ARG A 186 1.82 -6.95 29.06
C ARG A 186 2.92 -6.23 28.29
N GLY A 187 4.18 -6.42 28.69
CA GLY A 187 5.34 -5.89 27.98
C GLY A 187 5.51 -6.46 26.57
N HIS A 188 5.25 -7.76 26.37
CA HIS A 188 5.24 -8.38 25.04
C HIS A 188 4.14 -7.79 24.14
N ILE A 189 2.94 -7.57 24.68
CA ILE A 189 1.83 -6.91 23.96
C ILE A 189 2.23 -5.50 23.53
N LEU A 190 2.80 -4.68 24.44
CA LEU A 190 3.26 -3.32 24.13
C LEU A 190 4.38 -3.31 23.08
N ARG A 191 5.31 -4.27 23.16
CA ARG A 191 6.36 -4.44 22.15
C ARG A 191 5.78 -4.75 20.77
N ARG A 192 4.81 -5.67 20.70
CA ARG A 192 4.09 -5.99 19.46
C ARG A 192 3.36 -4.76 18.92
N GLN A 193 2.66 -4.03 19.78
CA GLN A 193 1.95 -2.81 19.40
C GLN A 193 2.89 -1.73 18.85
N THR A 194 4.02 -1.52 19.51
CA THR A 194 5.09 -0.60 19.07
C THR A 194 5.60 -0.98 17.68
N ASN A 195 5.93 -2.27 17.47
CA ASN A 195 6.42 -2.77 16.18
C ASN A 195 5.37 -2.62 15.06
N VAL A 196 4.10 -2.92 15.35
CA VAL A 196 3.01 -2.77 14.37
C VAL A 196 2.78 -1.30 14.01
N LEU A 197 2.83 -0.41 15.01
CA LEU A 197 2.66 1.02 14.78
C LEU A 197 3.81 1.59 13.95
N HIS A 198 5.05 1.18 14.24
CA HIS A 198 6.22 1.56 13.45
C HIS A 198 6.13 1.08 12.00
N ALA A 199 5.78 -0.19 11.79
CA ALA A 199 5.61 -0.75 10.44
C ALA A 199 4.51 -0.01 9.65
N ARG A 200 3.38 0.32 10.30
CA ARG A 200 2.30 1.12 9.70
C ARG A 200 2.77 2.52 9.32
N PHE A 201 3.50 3.19 10.21
CA PHE A 201 4.08 4.50 9.96
C PHE A 201 5.01 4.49 8.74
N LEU A 202 5.95 3.55 8.69
CA LEU A 202 6.88 3.41 7.57
C LEU A 202 6.13 3.08 6.27
N HIS A 203 5.14 2.20 6.31
CA HIS A 203 4.34 1.88 5.13
C HIS A 203 3.56 3.11 4.60
N LEU A 204 2.98 3.93 5.47
CA LEU A 204 2.32 5.19 5.08
C LEU A 204 3.31 6.14 4.39
N ARG A 205 4.55 6.23 4.88
CA ARG A 205 5.61 7.00 4.21
C ARG A 205 5.95 6.41 2.84
N VAL A 206 6.06 5.08 2.70
CA VAL A 206 6.24 4.43 1.38
C VAL A 206 5.12 4.84 0.43
N LEU A 207 3.86 4.74 0.84
CA LEU A 207 2.70 5.16 0.03
C LEU A 207 2.78 6.64 -0.37
N LEU A 208 3.17 7.52 0.55
CA LEU A 208 3.26 8.95 0.30
C LEU A 208 4.27 9.28 -0.81
N TYR A 209 5.46 8.66 -0.79
CA TYR A 209 6.50 8.93 -1.78
C TYR A 209 6.39 8.08 -3.05
N ARG A 210 5.61 7.00 -3.03
CA ARG A 210 5.55 6.02 -4.13
C ARG A 210 5.18 6.64 -5.48
N PRO A 211 4.19 7.54 -5.63
CA PRO A 211 3.88 8.10 -6.94
C PRO A 211 5.06 8.88 -7.53
N SER A 212 5.74 9.70 -6.72
CA SER A 212 6.95 10.41 -7.15
C SER A 212 8.07 9.44 -7.56
N PHE A 213 8.27 8.37 -6.79
CA PHE A 213 9.20 7.28 -7.11
C PHE A 213 8.84 6.57 -8.43
N SER A 214 7.57 6.21 -8.64
CA SER A 214 7.11 5.56 -9.86
C SER A 214 7.34 6.44 -11.08
N SER A 215 7.00 7.73 -10.98
CA SER A 215 7.26 8.71 -12.04
C SER A 215 8.76 8.88 -12.30
N PHE A 216 9.60 8.85 -11.27
CA PHE A 216 11.07 8.87 -11.42
C PHE A 216 11.57 7.65 -12.19
N CYS A 217 11.15 6.44 -11.79
CA CYS A 217 11.54 5.19 -12.45
C CYS A 217 10.99 5.09 -13.87
N ALA A 218 9.84 5.69 -14.16
CA ALA A 218 9.32 5.79 -15.53
C ALA A 218 10.16 6.75 -16.39
N ALA A 219 10.57 7.90 -15.85
CA ALA A 219 11.44 8.85 -16.54
C ALA A 219 12.83 8.25 -16.82
N ALA A 220 13.41 7.54 -15.86
CA ALA A 220 14.71 6.89 -15.99
C ALA A 220 14.75 5.78 -17.07
N ARG A 221 13.59 5.17 -17.39
CA ARG A 221 13.47 4.12 -18.42
C ARG A 221 13.31 4.66 -19.84
N ARG A 222 12.97 5.94 -20.03
CA ARG A 222 12.82 6.49 -21.37
C ARG A 222 14.19 6.51 -22.07
N PRO A 223 14.34 5.87 -23.26
CA PRO A 223 15.57 5.99 -24.02
C PRO A 223 15.87 7.47 -24.24
N ARG A 224 17.10 7.89 -23.95
CA ARG A 224 17.60 9.24 -24.24
C ARG A 224 17.71 9.39 -25.77
N GLN A 225 16.59 9.38 -26.48
CA GLN A 225 16.54 9.51 -27.94
C GLN A 225 16.96 10.93 -28.32
N ARG A 226 18.19 11.02 -28.84
CA ARG A 226 18.76 12.08 -29.71
C ARG A 226 18.46 13.54 -29.34
N ARG A 227 19.40 14.14 -28.60
CA ARG A 227 19.79 15.55 -28.77
C ARG A 227 20.96 15.70 -29.76
N GLY A 228 20.96 14.89 -30.83
CA GLY A 228 22.08 14.78 -31.75
C GLY A 228 21.64 14.38 -33.16
N ALA A 229 20.91 15.27 -33.83
CA ALA A 229 20.78 15.33 -35.28
C ALA A 229 20.09 16.66 -35.68
N GLY A 230 20.79 17.78 -35.48
CA GLY A 230 20.32 19.10 -35.89
C GLY A 230 21.41 20.14 -35.64
N SER A 231 22.20 20.40 -36.69
CA SER A 231 23.15 21.49 -36.92
C SER A 231 23.74 22.27 -35.72
N GLY A 232 25.07 22.21 -35.63
CA GLY A 232 25.93 23.40 -35.68
C GLY A 232 25.91 24.37 -34.50
N LEU A 233 27.03 24.34 -33.76
CA LEU A 233 27.61 25.41 -32.94
C LEU A 233 26.85 25.84 -31.67
N ASP A 234 27.62 25.87 -30.57
CA ASP A 234 27.41 26.57 -29.31
C ASP A 234 26.23 26.16 -28.42
N GLU A 235 26.50 25.25 -27.48
CA GLU A 235 26.70 25.57 -26.05
C GLU A 235 26.77 24.24 -25.29
N ALA A 236 27.76 24.11 -24.41
CA ALA A 236 27.73 23.09 -23.36
C ALA A 236 26.56 23.42 -22.42
N GLY A 237 25.36 23.06 -22.82
CA GLY A 237 24.16 23.15 -22.00
C GLY A 237 24.37 22.23 -20.81
N ILE A 238 24.78 22.82 -19.68
CA ILE A 238 24.54 22.25 -18.37
C ILE A 238 23.04 21.96 -18.36
N ASP A 239 22.64 20.69 -18.46
CA ASP A 239 21.26 20.27 -18.24
C ASP A 239 20.92 20.75 -16.82
N ALA A 240 20.36 21.94 -16.70
CA ALA A 240 19.95 22.50 -15.43
C ALA A 240 18.79 21.62 -14.95
N SER A 241 19.10 20.65 -14.08
CA SER A 241 18.10 19.85 -13.40
C SER A 241 17.11 20.82 -12.79
N THR A 242 15.85 20.74 -13.18
CA THR A 242 14.84 21.62 -12.61
C THR A 242 14.71 21.28 -11.12
N LEU A 243 14.29 22.24 -10.30
CA LEU A 243 14.01 21.98 -8.88
C LEU A 243 13.05 20.80 -8.69
N GLN A 244 12.13 20.64 -9.64
CA GLN A 244 11.23 19.50 -9.79
C GLN A 244 11.99 18.17 -9.87
N ASP A 245 12.98 18.07 -10.76
CA ASP A 245 13.75 16.83 -10.99
C ASP A 245 14.54 16.45 -9.75
N VAL A 246 15.18 17.43 -9.09
CA VAL A 246 15.94 17.21 -7.86
C VAL A 246 15.02 16.74 -6.73
N PHE A 247 13.87 17.40 -6.57
CA PHE A 247 12.89 17.02 -5.56
C PHE A 247 12.33 15.62 -5.82
N GLN A 248 12.02 15.30 -7.06
CA GLN A 248 11.52 13.99 -7.46
C GLN A 248 12.55 12.89 -7.22
N ALA A 249 13.83 13.12 -7.55
CA ALA A 249 14.91 12.20 -7.21
C ALA A 249 15.03 12.00 -5.69
N GLN A 250 14.94 13.07 -4.91
CA GLN A 250 14.97 12.97 -3.44
C GLN A 250 13.78 12.16 -2.90
N CYS A 251 12.58 12.36 -3.43
CA CYS A 251 11.40 11.54 -3.07
C CYS A 251 11.60 10.07 -3.43
N ALA A 252 12.19 9.79 -4.59
CA ALA A 252 12.49 8.43 -5.02
C ALA A 252 13.50 7.75 -4.07
N THR A 253 14.59 8.44 -3.73
CA THR A 253 15.58 7.95 -2.76
C THR A 253 14.97 7.75 -1.38
N THR A 254 14.14 8.67 -0.90
CA THR A 254 13.42 8.52 0.37
C THR A 254 12.46 7.32 0.35
N CYS A 255 11.74 7.09 -0.76
CA CYS A 255 10.85 5.93 -0.89
C CYS A 255 11.61 4.60 -0.72
N VAL A 256 12.78 4.47 -1.37
CA VAL A 256 13.66 3.28 -1.23
C VAL A 256 14.21 3.16 0.19
N GLN A 257 14.66 4.27 0.78
CA GLN A 257 15.16 4.29 2.16
C GLN A 257 14.09 3.81 3.15
N VAL A 258 12.87 4.31 3.05
CA VAL A 258 11.76 3.91 3.93
C VAL A 258 11.35 2.45 3.68
N ALA A 259 11.38 1.97 2.44
CA ALA A 259 11.13 0.55 2.15
C ALA A 259 12.19 -0.36 2.81
N TYR A 260 13.46 0.07 2.80
CA TYR A 260 14.53 -0.61 3.54
C TYR A 260 14.26 -0.63 5.03
N GLU A 261 13.99 0.53 5.65
CA GLU A 261 13.66 0.64 7.08
C GLU A 261 12.45 -0.22 7.46
N LEU A 262 11.43 -0.29 6.60
CA LEU A 262 10.25 -1.13 6.79
C LEU A 262 10.62 -2.61 6.82
N SER A 263 11.38 -3.09 5.83
CA SER A 263 11.83 -4.48 5.79
C SER A 263 12.69 -4.86 7.00
N ALA A 264 13.58 -3.96 7.43
CA ALA A 264 14.44 -4.15 8.59
C ALA A 264 13.63 -4.16 9.89
N SER A 265 12.66 -3.24 10.03
CA SER A 265 11.75 -3.21 11.18
C SER A 265 10.90 -4.48 11.27
N LEU A 266 10.44 -5.02 10.13
CA LEU A 266 9.68 -6.27 10.10
C LEU A 266 10.56 -7.47 10.49
N ARG A 267 11.82 -7.50 10.04
CA ARG A 267 12.79 -8.55 10.40
C ARG A 267 13.09 -8.52 11.90
N ALA A 268 13.42 -7.35 12.44
CA ALA A 268 13.67 -7.17 13.87
C ALA A 268 12.46 -7.57 14.74
N ALA A 269 11.24 -7.24 14.30
CA ALA A 269 10.02 -7.65 15.00
C ALA A 269 9.78 -9.17 14.98
N SER A 270 10.18 -9.83 13.88
CA SER A 270 10.09 -11.29 13.73
C SER A 270 11.06 -12.04 14.64
N GLU A 271 12.29 -11.53 14.79
CA GLU A 271 13.33 -12.13 15.64
C GLU A 271 12.93 -12.17 17.12
N VAL A 272 12.10 -11.23 17.57
CA VAL A 272 11.61 -11.16 18.96
C VAL A 272 10.16 -11.65 19.11
N GLU A 273 9.62 -12.32 18.09
CA GLU A 273 8.26 -12.87 18.05
C GLU A 273 7.19 -11.84 18.47
N ALA A 274 7.39 -10.57 18.12
CA ALA A 274 6.50 -9.46 18.48
C ALA A 274 5.94 -8.81 17.22
N THR A 275 5.40 -9.64 16.33
CA THR A 275 4.79 -9.23 15.07
C THR A 275 3.28 -9.11 15.18
N GLY A 276 2.69 -8.24 14.36
CA GLY A 276 1.23 -8.19 14.18
C GLY A 276 0.70 -9.27 13.25
N ALA A 277 -0.49 -9.00 12.72
CA ALA A 277 -1.16 -9.86 11.75
C ALA A 277 -0.27 -10.17 10.53
N TRP A 278 -0.22 -11.44 10.13
CA TRP A 278 0.69 -11.90 9.07
C TRP A 278 0.34 -11.29 7.70
N TRP A 279 -0.93 -11.05 7.40
CA TRP A 279 -1.36 -10.52 6.11
C TRP A 279 -0.93 -9.06 5.90
N PHE A 280 -0.89 -8.24 6.95
CA PHE A 280 -0.32 -6.89 6.86
C PHE A 280 1.18 -6.95 6.59
N ARG A 281 1.91 -7.84 7.27
CA ARG A 281 3.35 -8.03 7.02
C ARG A 281 3.58 -8.47 5.57
N PHE A 282 2.82 -9.45 5.11
CA PHE A 282 2.86 -9.92 3.73
C PHE A 282 2.64 -8.77 2.74
N PHE A 283 1.59 -7.96 2.91
CA PHE A 283 1.30 -6.81 2.06
C PHE A 283 2.44 -5.77 2.07
N TYR A 284 3.02 -5.48 3.22
CA TYR A 284 4.16 -4.57 3.34
C TYR A 284 5.41 -5.11 2.63
N LEU A 285 5.67 -6.42 2.72
CA LEU A 285 6.80 -7.07 2.07
C LEU A 285 6.63 -7.11 0.54
N MET A 286 5.42 -7.37 0.03
CA MET A 286 5.12 -7.25 -1.40
C MET A 286 5.35 -5.82 -1.90
N THR A 287 4.96 -4.82 -1.11
CA THR A 287 5.23 -3.40 -1.42
C THR A 287 6.73 -3.11 -1.46
N CYS A 288 7.49 -3.58 -0.47
CA CYS A 288 8.96 -3.44 -0.45
C CYS A 288 9.59 -4.09 -1.68
N GLY A 289 9.23 -5.35 -1.98
CA GLY A 289 9.72 -6.09 -3.13
C GLY A 289 9.48 -5.35 -4.45
N GLY A 290 8.29 -4.76 -4.62
CA GLY A 290 7.98 -3.96 -5.79
C GLY A 290 8.81 -2.69 -5.96
N ILE A 291 9.04 -1.96 -4.86
CA ILE A 291 9.93 -0.80 -4.86
C ILE A 291 11.36 -1.20 -5.25
N ILE A 292 11.87 -2.31 -4.73
CA ILE A 292 13.23 -2.78 -5.07
C ILE A 292 13.34 -3.18 -6.54
N ILE A 293 12.38 -3.93 -7.09
CA ILE A 293 12.38 -4.31 -8.51
C ILE A 293 12.42 -3.06 -9.41
N LEU A 294 11.57 -2.06 -9.13
CA LEU A 294 11.53 -0.81 -9.89
C LEU A 294 12.83 0.01 -9.74
N ALA A 295 13.41 0.04 -8.54
CA ALA A 295 14.67 0.73 -8.28
C ALA A 295 15.85 0.10 -9.04
N GLU A 296 15.96 -1.24 -9.02
CA GLU A 296 16.97 -1.98 -9.79
C GLU A 296 16.79 -1.75 -11.30
N CYS A 297 15.55 -1.75 -11.82
CA CYS A 297 15.29 -1.41 -13.22
C CYS A 297 15.79 0.00 -13.59
N ALA A 298 15.54 0.98 -12.71
CA ALA A 298 15.99 2.35 -12.95
C ALA A 298 17.53 2.49 -12.87
N GLN A 299 18.21 1.75 -11.98
CA GLN A 299 19.67 1.68 -11.95
C GLN A 299 20.24 1.03 -13.21
N ALA A 300 19.61 -0.06 -13.68
CA ALA A 300 20.02 -0.71 -14.92
C ALA A 300 19.93 0.26 -16.11
N GLY A 301 18.91 1.13 -16.12
CA GLY A 301 18.74 2.22 -17.08
C GLY A 301 19.70 3.41 -16.92
N GLY A 302 20.63 3.36 -15.95
CA GLY A 302 21.69 4.35 -15.75
C GLY A 302 21.49 5.31 -14.56
N SER A 303 20.48 5.12 -13.71
CA SER A 303 20.31 5.89 -12.48
C SER A 303 21.37 5.51 -11.43
N THR A 304 21.92 6.50 -10.73
CA THR A 304 22.88 6.31 -9.63
C THR A 304 22.31 6.71 -8.26
N HIS A 305 21.01 7.00 -8.17
CA HIS A 305 20.38 7.58 -6.98
C HIS A 305 20.11 6.61 -5.83
N PHE A 306 20.20 5.30 -6.08
CA PHE A 306 19.83 4.27 -5.10
C PHE A 306 21.07 3.55 -4.56
N ASN A 307 21.07 3.30 -3.25
CA ASN A 307 22.15 2.58 -2.57
C ASN A 307 21.99 1.07 -2.75
N GLN A 308 22.94 0.43 -3.44
CA GLN A 308 22.87 -1.00 -3.74
C GLN A 308 22.79 -1.88 -2.49
N GLN A 309 23.52 -1.54 -1.42
CA GLN A 309 23.50 -2.32 -0.18
C GLN A 309 22.11 -2.33 0.46
N GLN A 310 21.38 -1.21 0.38
CA GLN A 310 20.02 -1.13 0.88
C GLN A 310 19.05 -1.96 0.03
N LEU A 311 19.22 -1.95 -1.30
CA LEU A 311 18.40 -2.76 -2.19
C LEU A 311 18.58 -4.26 -1.91
N ASP A 312 19.84 -4.69 -1.79
CA ASP A 312 20.19 -6.09 -1.53
C ASP A 312 19.66 -6.54 -0.16
N ALA A 313 19.87 -5.75 0.89
CA ALA A 313 19.38 -6.05 2.23
C ALA A 313 17.84 -6.07 2.30
N THR A 314 17.17 -5.13 1.61
CA THR A 314 15.70 -5.10 1.55
C THR A 314 15.16 -6.35 0.85
N TRP A 315 15.79 -6.75 -0.27
CA TRP A 315 15.43 -7.96 -0.99
C TRP A 315 15.65 -9.21 -0.14
N GLU A 316 16.78 -9.32 0.56
CA GLU A 316 17.05 -10.43 1.47
C GLU A 316 15.99 -10.51 2.58
N ASN A 317 15.74 -9.41 3.28
CA ASN A 317 14.70 -9.33 4.32
C ASN A 317 13.33 -9.75 3.77
N THR A 318 12.97 -9.26 2.59
CA THR A 318 11.71 -9.56 1.92
C THR A 318 11.58 -11.05 1.62
N THR A 319 12.59 -11.65 1.00
CA THR A 319 12.57 -13.06 0.61
C THR A 319 12.57 -14.01 1.81
N VAL A 320 13.34 -13.70 2.86
CA VAL A 320 13.37 -14.49 4.11
C VAL A 320 11.99 -14.46 4.77
N LEU A 321 11.43 -13.27 5.01
CA LEU A 321 10.15 -13.14 5.72
C LEU A 321 8.98 -13.69 4.92
N LEU A 322 8.94 -13.49 3.59
CA LEU A 322 7.89 -14.09 2.75
C LEU A 322 7.96 -15.62 2.74
N ARG A 323 9.18 -16.19 2.77
CA ARG A 323 9.37 -17.64 2.88
C ARG A 323 8.82 -18.16 4.21
N ASP A 324 9.10 -17.47 5.30
CA ASP A 324 8.62 -17.86 6.64
C ASP A 324 7.09 -17.76 6.73
N ILE A 325 6.49 -16.68 6.22
CA ILE A 325 5.03 -16.54 6.13
C ILE A 325 4.42 -17.68 5.29
N GLY A 326 5.04 -18.06 4.16
CA GLY A 326 4.56 -19.14 3.28
C GLY A 326 4.74 -20.56 3.86
N ARG A 327 5.63 -20.74 4.83
CA ARG A 327 5.74 -21.99 5.61
C ARG A 327 4.56 -22.15 6.55
N GLU A 328 4.22 -21.08 7.26
CA GLU A 328 3.12 -21.04 8.23
C GLU A 328 1.74 -20.99 7.55
N ASN A 329 1.64 -20.33 6.39
CA ASN A 329 0.38 -20.07 5.70
C ASN A 329 0.45 -20.55 4.25
N GLY A 330 -0.20 -21.68 3.97
CA GLY A 330 -0.23 -22.26 2.62
C GLY A 330 -0.75 -21.31 1.53
N ARG A 331 -1.60 -20.34 1.89
CA ARG A 331 -2.13 -19.31 0.96
C ARG A 331 -1.09 -18.30 0.49
N ALA A 332 -0.07 -18.03 1.32
CA ALA A 332 1.02 -17.13 0.96
C ALA A 332 2.14 -17.87 0.21
N ARG A 333 2.07 -19.21 0.16
CA ARG A 333 3.03 -20.05 -0.56
C ARG A 333 2.91 -19.76 -2.05
N GLY A 334 4.05 -19.57 -2.72
CA GLY A 334 4.10 -19.24 -4.15
C GLY A 334 4.23 -17.74 -4.45
N TYR A 335 3.78 -16.82 -3.57
CA TYR A 335 3.93 -15.38 -3.83
C TYR A 335 5.39 -14.94 -3.86
N LEU A 336 6.25 -15.58 -3.06
CA LEU A 336 7.69 -15.40 -3.16
C LEU A 336 8.21 -15.79 -4.55
N ASP A 337 7.77 -16.93 -5.08
CA ASP A 337 8.20 -17.43 -6.39
C ASP A 337 7.75 -16.48 -7.50
N HIS A 338 6.53 -15.93 -7.41
CA HIS A 338 6.03 -14.91 -8.32
C HIS A 338 6.86 -13.62 -8.25
N LEU A 339 7.20 -13.16 -7.05
CA LEU A 339 8.01 -11.95 -6.87
C LEU A 339 9.43 -12.14 -7.44
N VAL A 340 10.02 -13.33 -7.27
CA VAL A 340 11.31 -13.70 -7.88
C VAL A 340 11.20 -13.72 -9.40
N LEU A 341 10.14 -14.34 -9.95
CA LEU A 341 9.88 -14.36 -11.39
C LEU A 341 9.77 -12.95 -11.97
N LEU A 342 9.02 -12.05 -11.32
CA LEU A 342 8.90 -10.65 -11.73
C LEU A 342 10.27 -9.96 -11.75
N LYS A 343 11.11 -10.21 -10.75
CA LYS A 343 12.47 -9.65 -10.69
C LYS A 343 13.35 -10.16 -11.85
N ASP A 344 13.27 -11.45 -12.17
CA ASP A 344 14.05 -12.04 -13.26
C ASP A 344 13.58 -11.55 -14.64
N GLN A 345 12.25 -11.38 -14.82
CA GLN A 345 11.68 -10.77 -16.01
C GLN A 345 12.13 -9.31 -16.18
N ALA A 346 12.08 -8.52 -15.11
CA ALA A 346 12.57 -7.13 -15.09
C ALA A 346 14.04 -7.02 -15.52
N ARG A 347 14.90 -7.95 -15.06
CA ARG A 347 16.30 -8.03 -15.48
C ARG A 347 16.43 -8.38 -16.96
N SER A 348 15.67 -9.38 -17.41
CA SER A 348 15.72 -9.90 -18.79
C SER A 348 15.24 -8.89 -19.84
N ALA A 349 14.14 -8.17 -19.55
CA ALA A 349 13.61 -7.11 -20.42
C ALA A 349 14.66 -6.00 -20.66
N HIS A 350 15.41 -5.64 -19.62
CA HIS A 350 16.49 -4.67 -19.72
C HIS A 350 17.66 -5.18 -20.59
N PHE A 351 18.06 -6.45 -20.44
CA PHE A 351 19.08 -7.06 -21.32
C PHE A 351 18.68 -7.02 -22.80
N SER A 352 17.40 -7.29 -23.11
CA SER A 352 16.87 -7.22 -24.48
C SER A 352 16.92 -5.79 -25.05
N MET A 353 16.48 -4.79 -24.29
CA MET A 353 16.57 -3.38 -24.70
C MET A 353 18.02 -2.95 -24.96
N ARG A 354 18.96 -3.32 -24.08
CA ARG A 354 20.38 -2.97 -24.24
C ARG A 354 21.00 -3.59 -25.50
N ASN A 355 20.63 -4.83 -25.82
CA ASN A 355 21.15 -5.53 -27.00
C ASN A 355 20.53 -5.05 -28.32
N SER A 356 19.31 -4.50 -28.28
CA SER A 356 18.62 -3.93 -29.45
C SER A 356 19.17 -2.55 -29.86
N VAL A 357 19.83 -1.84 -28.92
CA VAL A 357 20.42 -0.51 -29.12
C VAL A 357 21.83 -0.57 -29.73
N VAL A 358 22.42 -1.77 -29.90
CA VAL A 358 23.65 -1.94 -30.68
C VAL A 358 23.30 -1.79 -32.16
N PRO A 359 23.81 -0.77 -32.90
CA PRO A 359 23.44 -0.58 -34.29
C PRO A 359 24.02 -1.73 -35.10
N SER A 360 23.16 -2.62 -35.58
CA SER A 360 23.50 -3.60 -36.60
C SER A 360 23.91 -2.83 -37.86
N ARG A 361 25.20 -2.58 -37.99
CA ARG A 361 25.84 -1.92 -39.13
C ARG A 361 25.91 -2.96 -40.26
N ALA A 362 24.75 -3.35 -40.78
CA ALA A 362 24.63 -4.16 -41.98
C ALA A 362 23.92 -3.33 -43.04
N SER A 363 24.72 -2.63 -43.83
CA SER A 363 24.30 -2.02 -45.08
C SER A 363 23.82 -3.10 -46.04
N SER A 364 22.53 -3.16 -46.33
CA SER A 364 22.00 -3.91 -47.45
C SER A 364 21.51 -2.96 -48.55
N PRO A 365 21.78 -3.24 -49.85
CA PRO A 365 21.58 -2.29 -50.93
C PRO A 365 20.11 -2.25 -51.38
N ARG A 366 19.62 -1.05 -51.65
CA ARG A 366 18.33 -0.79 -52.33
C ARG A 366 18.35 -1.39 -53.76
N PRO A 367 17.33 -2.15 -54.18
CA PRO A 367 17.02 -2.33 -55.59
C PRO A 367 16.01 -1.26 -56.09
N PRO A 368 15.94 -1.03 -57.41
CA PRO A 368 15.37 0.18 -58.00
C PRO A 368 13.85 0.10 -58.22
N ALA A 369 13.23 1.28 -58.33
CA ALA A 369 11.80 1.47 -58.57
C ALA A 369 11.40 1.31 -60.04
N SER A 370 10.19 0.77 -60.30
CA SER A 370 9.14 1.20 -61.27
C SER A 370 8.16 0.02 -61.55
N PRO A 371 6.97 0.22 -62.18
CA PRO A 371 5.87 1.13 -61.83
C PRO A 371 4.47 0.44 -61.82
N VAL A 372 3.50 1.10 -61.15
CA VAL A 372 2.03 1.13 -61.31
C VAL A 372 1.27 -0.09 -61.88
N GLY A 373 0.30 -0.62 -61.09
CA GLY A 373 -0.78 -1.50 -61.56
C GLY A 373 -1.85 -1.81 -60.48
N GLU A 374 -3.01 -1.17 -60.63
CA GLU A 374 -4.40 -1.42 -60.17
C GLU A 374 -4.77 -2.51 -59.12
N SER A 375 -5.48 -2.02 -58.09
CA SER A 375 -6.65 -2.57 -57.35
C SER A 375 -6.92 -4.08 -57.20
N ARG A 376 -7.05 -4.55 -55.95
CA ARG A 376 -8.26 -5.24 -55.44
C ARG A 376 -8.22 -5.55 -53.93
N ASP A 377 -9.41 -5.63 -53.36
CA ASP A 377 -9.81 -5.77 -51.96
C ASP A 377 -9.12 -6.89 -51.15
N GLY A 378 -8.89 -6.62 -49.86
CA GLY A 378 -8.50 -7.59 -48.83
C GLY A 378 -8.83 -7.04 -47.42
N PRO A 379 -9.21 -7.90 -46.45
CA PRO A 379 -10.02 -7.50 -45.29
C PRO A 379 -9.21 -6.84 -44.16
N ALA A 380 -9.96 -6.18 -43.27
CA ALA A 380 -9.52 -5.43 -42.10
C ALA A 380 -8.43 -6.13 -41.27
N ALA A 381 -7.35 -5.39 -41.01
CA ALA A 381 -6.31 -5.76 -40.07
C ALA A 381 -6.89 -5.88 -38.65
N GLN A 382 -6.74 -7.07 -38.06
CA GLN A 382 -6.94 -7.29 -36.63
C GLN A 382 -5.99 -6.38 -35.85
N ALA A 383 -6.57 -5.54 -34.99
CA ALA A 383 -5.82 -4.86 -33.94
C ALA A 383 -5.19 -5.93 -33.05
N THR A 384 -3.86 -6.02 -33.11
CA THR A 384 -3.09 -6.83 -32.18
C THR A 384 -3.15 -6.10 -30.84
N GLU A 385 -3.94 -6.63 -29.90
CA GLU A 385 -3.85 -6.27 -28.49
C GLU A 385 -2.41 -6.48 -28.04
N GLY A 386 -1.67 -5.39 -27.83
CA GLY A 386 -0.34 -5.43 -27.28
C GLY A 386 -0.40 -5.98 -25.87
N GLN A 387 0.41 -7.01 -25.58
CA GLN A 387 0.62 -7.44 -24.20
C GLN A 387 1.14 -6.26 -23.38
N PRO A 388 0.57 -5.96 -22.20
CA PRO A 388 1.10 -4.93 -21.33
C PRO A 388 2.51 -5.32 -20.90
N GLU A 389 3.45 -4.38 -21.04
CA GLU A 389 4.83 -4.54 -20.60
C GLU A 389 4.87 -4.83 -19.07
N PRO A 390 5.81 -5.64 -18.55
CA PRO A 390 5.89 -6.00 -17.13
C PRO A 390 5.95 -4.79 -16.16
N GLY A 391 6.28 -3.60 -16.68
CA GLY A 391 6.35 -2.35 -15.95
C GLY A 391 5.00 -1.69 -15.65
N ASP A 392 3.97 -1.93 -16.46
CA ASP A 392 2.63 -1.34 -16.26
C ASP A 392 1.87 -2.06 -15.14
N PHE A 393 2.18 -3.33 -14.91
CA PHE A 393 1.59 -4.18 -13.89
C PHE A 393 1.84 -3.75 -12.42
N MET A 394 3.01 -3.18 -12.15
CA MET A 394 3.36 -2.71 -10.79
C MET A 394 2.89 -1.26 -10.54
N ALA A 395 2.66 -0.51 -11.62
CA ALA A 395 2.03 0.82 -11.59
C ALA A 395 0.50 0.72 -11.47
N SER A 396 -0.12 -0.29 -12.11
CA SER A 396 -1.56 -0.55 -12.12
C SER A 396 -2.12 -1.01 -10.76
N LEU A 397 -1.27 -1.45 -9.84
CA LEU A 397 -1.63 -1.87 -8.48
C LEU A 397 -2.48 -0.83 -7.71
N PHE A 398 -2.48 0.44 -8.15
CA PHE A 398 -3.30 1.51 -7.61
C PHE A 398 -3.95 2.46 -8.64
N HIS A 399 -3.50 2.46 -9.91
CA HIS A 399 -3.95 3.47 -10.89
C HIS A 399 -5.05 2.98 -11.86
N ASP A 400 -5.05 1.71 -12.28
CA ASP A 400 -5.86 1.25 -13.43
C ASP A 400 -6.84 0.15 -13.07
N ASN A 401 -7.82 0.46 -12.23
CA ASN A 401 -8.81 -0.53 -11.79
C ASN A 401 -10.24 0.04 -11.83
N TRP A 402 -10.59 0.83 -12.86
CA TRP A 402 -11.87 1.55 -12.91
C TRP A 402 -12.59 1.61 -14.26
N ASP A 403 -11.98 1.22 -15.39
CA ASP A 403 -12.67 1.17 -16.68
C ASP A 403 -13.38 -0.18 -16.86
N TRP A 404 -14.71 -0.18 -16.72
CA TRP A 404 -15.55 -1.37 -16.88
C TRP A 404 -16.38 -1.29 -18.17
N SER A 405 -16.42 -2.38 -18.92
CA SER A 405 -17.50 -2.59 -19.90
C SER A 405 -18.80 -2.90 -19.14
N LEU A 406 -19.96 -2.54 -19.72
CA LEU A 406 -21.29 -2.79 -19.14
C LEU A 406 -21.57 -4.28 -18.86
N ASP A 407 -20.76 -5.19 -19.42
CA ASP A 407 -20.89 -6.64 -19.31
C ASP A 407 -19.87 -7.28 -18.34
N GLY A 408 -19.01 -6.51 -17.66
CA GLY A 408 -17.88 -7.01 -16.85
C GLY A 408 -18.09 -6.95 -15.34
N GLY A 409 -17.83 -8.05 -14.63
CA GLY A 409 -17.81 -8.11 -13.17
C GLY A 409 -16.66 -7.31 -12.55
N MET A 410 -16.82 -6.90 -11.28
CA MET A 410 -15.77 -6.20 -10.50
C MET A 410 -14.48 -7.03 -10.48
N PRO A 411 -13.29 -6.45 -10.73
CA PRO A 411 -12.05 -7.18 -10.56
C PRO A 411 -11.89 -7.61 -9.12
N THR A 412 -11.65 -8.90 -8.98
CA THR A 412 -10.90 -9.48 -7.87
C THR A 412 -9.45 -9.01 -7.99
N TYR A 413 -8.54 -9.43 -7.12
CA TYR A 413 -7.09 -9.14 -7.20
C TYR A 413 -6.40 -9.57 -8.53
N GLY A 414 -7.15 -9.92 -9.58
CA GLY A 414 -6.70 -10.33 -10.91
C GLY A 414 -6.01 -9.26 -11.76
N GLY A 415 -5.90 -8.01 -11.29
CA GLY A 415 -5.00 -7.00 -11.90
C GLY A 415 -3.51 -7.38 -11.81
N LEU A 416 -3.19 -8.42 -11.03
CA LEU A 416 -1.89 -9.09 -11.01
C LEU A 416 -1.78 -10.21 -12.08
N GLY A 417 -2.52 -10.16 -13.19
CA GLY A 417 -2.41 -11.19 -14.25
C GLY A 417 -2.84 -12.58 -13.79
N PHE A 418 -3.61 -12.65 -12.69
CA PHE A 418 -4.18 -13.88 -12.18
C PHE A 418 -5.61 -14.01 -12.71
N GLY A 419 -5.79 -14.86 -13.73
CA GLY A 419 -7.12 -15.34 -14.11
C GLY A 419 -7.73 -16.16 -12.97
N ASP A 420 -9.06 -16.10 -12.85
CA ASP A 420 -9.86 -16.72 -11.79
C ASP A 420 -9.68 -18.26 -11.67
N GLU A 421 -9.02 -18.92 -12.63
CA GLU A 421 -8.83 -20.37 -12.61
C GLU A 421 -7.58 -20.86 -11.84
N PHE A 422 -6.66 -19.96 -11.45
CA PHE A 422 -5.36 -20.39 -10.90
C PHE A 422 -5.13 -20.05 -9.43
N ILE A 423 -6.08 -19.38 -8.77
CA ILE A 423 -5.89 -18.93 -7.38
C ILE A 423 -6.28 -20.03 -6.38
N PHE A 424 -7.18 -20.95 -6.74
CA PHE A 424 -7.51 -22.14 -5.93
C PHE A 424 -7.69 -23.36 -6.83
N PRO A 425 -6.83 -24.41 -6.75
CA PRO A 425 -7.25 -25.70 -7.27
C PRO A 425 -8.40 -26.19 -6.39
N LEU A 426 -9.59 -26.30 -6.97
CA LEU A 426 -10.68 -27.07 -6.38
C LEU A 426 -10.12 -28.47 -6.02
N PRO A 427 -10.38 -29.01 -4.82
CA PRO A 427 -10.09 -30.41 -4.58
C PRO A 427 -10.92 -31.21 -5.58
N GLY A 428 -10.24 -32.02 -6.40
CA GLY A 428 -10.87 -32.90 -7.35
C GLY A 428 -12.00 -33.68 -6.69
N GLY A 429 -13.22 -33.44 -7.16
CA GLY A 429 -14.34 -34.31 -6.89
C GLY A 429 -14.06 -35.65 -7.55
N LEU A 430 -13.86 -36.68 -6.74
CA LEU A 430 -14.16 -38.06 -7.12
C LEU A 430 -15.65 -38.14 -7.44
N ALA A 431 -15.99 -38.19 -8.73
CA ALA A 431 -17.06 -38.99 -9.32
C ALA A 431 -16.93 -38.96 -10.84
#